data_AF-A0A8X6T2S6-F1
#
_entry.id   AF-A0A8X6T2S6-F1
#
_cell.length_a   1.000
_cell.length_b   1.000
_cell.length_c   1.000
_cell.angle_alpha   90.00
_cell.angle_beta   90.00
_cell.angle_gamma   90.00
#
_symmetry.space_group_name_H-M   'P 1'
#
loop_
_entity.id
_entity.type
_entity.pdbx_description
1 polymer ?
#
loop_
_entity_poly.entity_id
_entity_poly.type
_entity_poly.pdbx_seq_one_letter_code
_entity_poly.pdbx_strand_id
1 'polypeptide(L)' 'MIIGFRAKGGSISETAEFVNCSHAAVVKVYHAWQNGNVQNQGRGKCGAPRAIDDRGERRLRRCVREDRRATVLQLTTKMK' A
#
# COMPACT_ATOMS: atom_id res chain seq x y z
N MET A 1 -12.65 -7.57 -8.74
CA MET A 1 -14.12 -7.51 -8.57
C MET A 1 -14.74 -6.57 -9.59
N ILE A 2 -14.50 -5.25 -9.55
CA ILE A 2 -15.09 -4.28 -10.50
C ILE A 2 -14.54 -4.43 -11.93
N ILE A 3 -13.21 -4.37 -12.11
CA ILE A 3 -12.60 -4.41 -13.46
C ILE A 3 -12.83 -5.74 -14.18
N GLY A 4 -12.75 -6.86 -13.47
CA GLY A 4 -12.97 -8.18 -14.05
C GLY A 4 -14.40 -8.43 -14.52
N PHE A 5 -15.40 -7.82 -13.86
CA PHE A 5 -16.81 -7.91 -14.27
C PHE A 5 -17.10 -7.01 -15.47
N ARG A 6 -16.59 -5.77 -15.43
CA ARG A 6 -16.59 -4.80 -16.55
C ARG A 6 -15.95 -5.35 -17.82
N ALA A 7 -14.80 -6.04 -17.69
CA ALA A 7 -14.07 -6.62 -18.83
C ALA A 7 -14.81 -7.79 -19.51
N LYS A 8 -15.77 -8.41 -18.80
CA LYS A 8 -16.64 -9.48 -19.34
C LYS A 8 -17.93 -8.94 -19.98
N GLY A 9 -18.05 -7.62 -20.13
CA GLY A 9 -19.21 -6.97 -20.75
C GLY A 9 -20.33 -6.60 -19.77
N GLY A 10 -20.12 -6.75 -18.46
CA GLY A 10 -21.12 -6.33 -17.46
C GLY A 10 -21.33 -4.82 -17.44
N SER A 11 -22.59 -4.40 -17.31
CA SER A 11 -22.95 -2.98 -17.20
C SER A 11 -22.48 -2.37 -15.87
N ILE A 12 -22.50 -1.04 -15.78
CA ILE A 12 -22.14 -0.32 -14.55
C ILE A 12 -23.10 -0.66 -13.41
N SER A 13 -24.40 -0.83 -13.72
CA SER A 13 -25.42 -1.15 -12.72
C SER A 13 -25.30 -2.56 -12.18
N GLU A 14 -25.16 -3.56 -13.06
CA GLU A 14 -24.92 -4.94 -12.63
C GLU A 14 -23.63 -5.06 -11.83
N THR A 15 -22.58 -4.30 -12.21
CA THR A 15 -21.33 -4.29 -11.45
C THR A 15 -21.55 -3.71 -10.05
N ALA A 16 -22.28 -2.59 -9.94
CA ALA A 16 -22.54 -1.90 -8.68
C ALA A 16 -23.35 -2.76 -7.71
N GLU A 17 -24.37 -3.46 -8.22
CA GLU A 17 -25.15 -4.44 -7.47
C GLU A 17 -24.29 -5.63 -7.05
N PHE A 18 -23.50 -6.19 -7.97
CA PHE A 18 -22.61 -7.32 -7.69
C PHE A 18 -21.57 -7.01 -6.61
N VAL A 19 -21.01 -5.79 -6.60
CA VAL A 19 -20.03 -5.38 -5.58
C VAL A 19 -20.66 -4.67 -4.37
N ASN A 20 -21.99 -4.54 -4.35
CA ASN A 20 -22.76 -3.80 -3.35
C ASN A 20 -22.17 -2.41 -3.03
N CYS A 21 -21.84 -1.64 -4.06
CA CYS A 21 -21.25 -0.31 -3.94
C CYS A 21 -21.93 0.69 -4.86
N SER A 22 -21.72 1.98 -4.64
CA SER A 22 -22.36 3.00 -5.47
C SER A 22 -21.88 2.96 -6.93
N HIS A 23 -22.79 3.26 -7.86
CA HIS A 23 -22.44 3.44 -9.28
C HIS A 23 -21.28 4.42 -9.48
N ALA A 24 -21.25 5.51 -8.70
CA ALA A 24 -20.19 6.50 -8.74
C ALA A 24 -18.81 5.92 -8.36
N ALA A 25 -18.76 5.00 -7.40
CA ALA A 25 -17.51 4.31 -7.04
C ALA A 25 -17.04 3.38 -8.16
N VAL A 26 -17.97 2.63 -8.78
CA VAL A 26 -17.68 1.77 -9.95
C VAL A 26 -17.11 2.60 -11.12
N VAL A 27 -17.74 3.74 -11.43
CA VAL A 27 -17.31 4.65 -12.50
C VAL A 27 -15.92 5.21 -12.23
N LYS A 28 -15.66 5.70 -11.00
CA LYS A 28 -14.34 6.23 -10.60
C LYS A 28 -13.24 5.18 -10.75
N VAL A 29 -13.48 3.96 -10.25
CA VAL A 29 -12.51 2.86 -10.32
C VAL A 29 -12.26 2.45 -11.77
N TYR A 30 -13.31 2.39 -12.59
CA TYR A 30 -13.16 2.03 -14.00
C TYR A 30 -12.37 3.08 -14.79
N HIS A 31 -12.69 4.37 -14.65
CA HIS A 31 -11.92 5.43 -15.31
C HIS A 31 -10.47 5.46 -14.87
N ALA A 32 -10.21 5.31 -13.56
CA ALA A 32 -8.85 5.24 -13.06
C ALA A 32 -8.08 4.04 -13.62
N TRP A 33 -8.75 2.91 -13.88
CA TRP A 33 -8.14 1.75 -14.53
C TRP A 33 -7.86 1.99 -16.02
N GLN A 34 -8.81 2.57 -16.77
CA GLN A 34 -8.59 2.92 -18.18
C GLN A 34 -7.40 3.87 -18.36
N ASN A 35 -7.23 4.81 -17.43
CA ASN A 35 -6.14 5.77 -17.44
C ASN A 35 -4.81 5.20 -16.89
N GLY A 36 -4.70 3.89 -16.66
CA GLY A 36 -3.50 3.23 -16.16
C GLY A 36 -3.12 3.54 -14.72
N ASN A 37 -3.99 4.24 -13.98
CA ASN A 37 -3.70 4.72 -12.63
C ASN A 37 -4.04 3.69 -11.54
N VAL A 38 -4.86 2.68 -11.84
CA VAL A 38 -5.18 1.60 -10.90
C VAL A 38 -4.11 0.50 -10.96
N GLN A 39 -3.01 0.78 -10.28
CA GLN A 39 -2.37 -0.25 -9.46
C GLN A 39 -2.94 -0.12 -8.05
N ASN A 40 -2.75 -1.12 -7.17
CA ASN A 40 -3.13 -1.05 -5.76
C ASN A 40 -2.23 -0.05 -4.97
N GLN A 41 -2.10 1.18 -5.50
CA GLN A 41 -1.16 2.22 -5.10
C GLN A 41 -1.37 2.68 -3.65
N GLY A 42 -2.56 2.44 -3.10
CA GLY A 42 -2.89 2.81 -1.73
C GLY A 42 -2.15 2.00 -0.67
N ARG A 43 -1.73 0.75 -0.95
CA ARG A 43 -1.07 -0.07 0.09
C ARG A 43 0.31 0.44 0.51
N GLY A 44 1.00 1.20 -0.34
CA GLY A 44 2.34 1.73 -0.04
C GLY A 44 2.37 3.19 0.44
N LYS A 45 1.28 3.94 0.24
CA LYS A 45 1.20 5.38 0.57
C LYS A 45 0.34 5.69 1.79
N CYS A 46 -0.33 4.69 2.35
CA CYS A 46 -1.05 4.82 3.61
C CYS A 46 -0.09 4.64 4.79
N GLY A 47 0.07 5.68 5.60
CA GLY A 47 0.90 5.66 6.81
C GLY A 47 1.72 6.93 6.97
N ALA A 48 2.13 7.24 8.20
CA ALA A 48 3.08 8.32 8.44
C ALA A 48 4.42 8.01 7.73
N PRO A 49 5.11 9.02 7.17
CA PRO A 49 6.47 8.85 6.66
C PRO A 49 7.36 8.19 7.71
N ARG A 50 8.10 7.15 7.32
CA ARG A 50 9.04 6.49 8.24
C ARG A 50 10.23 7.41 8.47
N ALA A 51 10.65 7.53 9.73
CA ALA A 51 11.86 8.26 10.10
C ALA A 51 13.15 7.58 9.59
N ILE A 52 13.07 6.30 9.22
CA ILE A 52 14.19 5.47 8.76
C ILE A 52 13.77 4.79 7.45
N ASP A 53 14.67 4.77 6.47
CA ASP A 53 14.50 4.07 5.20
C ASP A 53 14.73 2.54 5.33
N ASP A 54 14.44 1.78 4.28
CA ASP A 54 14.59 0.32 4.29
C ASP A 54 16.05 -0.14 4.52
N ARG A 55 17.03 0.71 4.20
CA ARG A 55 18.45 0.45 4.46
C ARG A 55 18.77 0.63 5.93
N GLY A 56 18.32 1.73 6.53
CA GLY A 56 18.47 2.00 7.95
C GLY A 56 17.75 0.97 8.82
N GLU A 57 16.57 0.50 8.40
CA GLU A 57 15.86 -0.57 9.09
C GLU A 57 16.67 -1.89 9.08
N ARG A 58 17.27 -2.24 7.94
CA ARG A 58 18.17 -3.41 7.85
C ARG A 58 19.41 -3.28 8.74
N ARG A 59 20.03 -2.08 8.79
CA ARG A 59 21.17 -1.81 9.68
C ARG A 59 20.77 -1.97 11.15
N LEU A 60 19.64 -1.37 11.55
CA LEU A 60 19.11 -1.45 12.92
C LEU A 60 18.86 -2.91 13.32
N ARG A 61 18.20 -3.69 12.45
CA ARG A 61 17.94 -5.12 12.69
C ARG A 61 19.23 -5.92 12.93
N ARG A 62 20.32 -5.59 12.22
CA ARG A 62 21.63 -6.23 12.42
C ARG A 62 22.23 -5.82 13.77
N CYS A 63 22.28 -4.53 14.08
CA CYS A 63 22.84 -4.03 15.34
C CYS A 63 22.13 -4.60 16.57
N VAL A 64 20.80 -4.73 16.53
CA VAL A 64 20.01 -5.32 17.62
C VAL A 64 20.26 -6.82 17.74
N ARG A 65 20.51 -7.54 16.64
CA ARG A 65 20.85 -8.97 16.70
C ARG A 65 22.23 -9.20 17.33
N GLU A 66 23.19 -8.35 17.00
CA GLU A 66 24.57 -8.42 17.52
C GLU A 66 24.62 -8.09 19.02
N ASP A 67 23.82 -7.11 19.46
CA ASP A 67 23.80 -6.66 20.85
C ASP A 67 22.36 -6.39 21.32
N ARG A 68 21.69 -7.46 21.77
CA ARG A 68 20.30 -7.42 22.23
C ARG A 68 20.10 -6.60 23.51
N ARG A 69 21.18 -6.28 24.23
CA ARG A 69 21.14 -5.51 25.48
C ARG A 69 21.48 -4.03 25.26
N ALA A 70 21.89 -3.65 24.06
CA ALA A 70 22.22 -2.26 23.74
C ALA A 70 21.01 -1.34 23.93
N THR A 71 21.25 -0.20 24.58
CA THR A 71 20.25 0.85 24.73
C THR A 71 20.09 1.64 23.43
N VAL A 72 18.96 2.34 23.26
CA VAL A 72 18.68 3.15 22.06
C VAL A 72 19.80 4.16 21.79
N LEU A 73 20.38 4.78 22.82
CA LEU A 73 21.50 5.70 22.68
C LEU A 73 22.72 5.02 22.05
N GLN A 74 23.08 3.82 22.53
CA GLN A 74 24.22 3.04 22.01
C GLN A 74 23.98 2.57 20.57
N LEU A 75 22.75 2.16 20.24
CA LEU A 75 22.36 1.81 18.87
C LEU A 75 22.44 3.03 17.94
N THR A 76 22.03 4.22 18.42
CA THR A 76 22.07 5.46 17.63
C THR A 76 23.51 5.86 17.30
N THR A 77 24.44 5.69 18.25
CA THR A 77 25.88 5.90 18.01
C THR A 77 26.46 4.91 17.00
N LYS A 78 26.02 3.65 17.00
CA LYS A 78 26.43 2.63 16.00
C LYS A 78 25.79 2.83 14.62
N MET A 79 24.68 3.57 14.54
CA MET A 79 23.91 3.80 13.30
C MET A 79 24.24 5.11 12.59
N LYS A 80 24.85 6.09 13.28
CA LYS A 80 25.53 7.22 12.63
C LYS A 80 26.58 6.71 11.64
#